data_AF-A0A5C6EEX0-F1
#
_entry.id   AF-A0A5C6EEX0-F1
#
_cell.length_a   1.000
_cell.length_b   1.000
_cell.length_c   1.000
_cell.angle_alpha   90.00
_cell.angle_beta   90.00
_cell.angle_gamma   90.00
#
_symmetry.space_group_name_H-M   'P 1'
#
loop_
_entity.id
_entity.type
_entity.pdbx_description
1 polymer ?
#
loop_
_entity_poly.entity_id
_entity_poly.type
_entity_poly.pdbx_seq_one_letter_code
_entity_poly.pdbx_strand_id
1 'polypeptide(L)'
;MNHKNGTERFSGVRYLKFRSVCFLSLLALLPTALSGCRTAASMGFPVAAGSHVLLPYVTAARQSVGHPKRIPTELAKQALPPHRIEAGDVLVIEPNDFNSPVRFQSDQTVQQDGTIDLGDYGQFSVAGMTTMEIQQQVQHRVASREIEKHNTRIALASHRDGDDISPEPADFGLSVRLVNKEAGMIYVMGEVNAPSSYPLVGSETVLDAIIAAGGLSDRSNAHKVVLTRPQLDGQPRVILPVCYHQILQLGDVSTNYQLLPGDRIYVPSLTIWEDVKQSVSLGSNQSCPHCRKYAGRK
;
A
#
# COMPACT_ATOMS: atom_id res chain seq x y z
N MET A 1 59.10 50.20 -36.49
CA MET A 1 57.98 50.08 -37.44
C MET A 1 56.70 50.02 -36.60
N ASN A 2 56.05 51.10 -36.18
CA ASN A 2 55.52 52.28 -36.87
C ASN A 2 54.36 51.95 -37.84
N HIS A 3 53.11 52.08 -37.37
CA HIS A 3 51.98 52.86 -37.93
C HIS A 3 50.64 52.38 -37.32
N LYS A 4 49.96 53.20 -36.49
CA LYS A 4 48.82 54.13 -36.78
C LYS A 4 47.51 53.40 -37.13
N ASN A 5 46.29 53.84 -36.84
CA ASN A 5 45.59 54.80 -35.96
C ASN A 5 44.09 54.71 -36.38
N GLY A 6 43.15 55.16 -35.53
CA GLY A 6 41.76 55.48 -35.92
C GLY A 6 40.73 54.75 -35.07
N THR A 7 40.20 55.23 -33.93
CA THR A 7 39.29 56.39 -33.70
C THR A 7 38.18 56.57 -34.72
N GLU A 8 36.95 56.19 -34.36
CA GLU A 8 35.78 57.07 -34.50
C GLU A 8 34.82 56.93 -33.30
N ARG A 9 34.44 58.11 -32.82
CA ARG A 9 33.44 58.51 -31.84
C ARG A 9 32.15 58.74 -32.64
N PHE A 10 30.96 58.44 -32.12
CA PHE A 10 29.81 59.36 -32.26
C PHE A 10 28.65 58.99 -31.31
N SER A 11 28.18 60.04 -30.61
CA SER A 11 26.82 60.32 -30.11
C SER A 11 26.03 59.20 -29.40
N GLY A 12 25.64 59.29 -28.13
CA GLY A 12 25.10 60.48 -27.47
C GLY A 12 23.59 60.62 -27.73
N VAL A 13 22.77 59.88 -26.98
CA VAL A 13 21.36 60.24 -26.74
C VAL A 13 21.10 60.05 -25.25
N ARG A 14 20.93 61.18 -24.55
CA ARG A 14 20.34 61.28 -23.21
C ARG A 14 18.84 61.57 -23.36
N TYR A 15 18.14 61.40 -22.23
CA TYR A 15 16.73 61.69 -21.95
C TYR A 15 15.81 60.53 -22.35
N LEU A 16 15.02 59.94 -21.45
CA LEU A 16 14.10 60.62 -20.55
C LEU A 16 13.84 59.79 -19.28
N LYS A 17 14.04 60.40 -18.10
CA LYS A 17 13.51 59.93 -16.81
C LYS A 17 11.98 59.98 -16.86
N PHE A 18 11.30 58.83 -16.84
CA PHE A 18 9.88 58.79 -16.50
C PHE A 18 9.72 58.41 -15.03
N ARG A 19 9.46 59.44 -14.22
CA ARG A 19 9.06 59.38 -12.80
C ARG A 19 7.78 58.55 -12.73
N SER A 20 7.70 57.52 -11.90
CA SER A 20 7.20 57.64 -10.52
C SER A 20 5.93 58.49 -10.39
N VAL A 21 4.84 58.10 -11.05
CA VAL A 21 3.43 58.41 -10.68
C VAL A 21 2.52 57.35 -11.32
N CYS A 22 2.29 56.22 -10.64
CA CYS A 22 1.15 55.33 -10.96
C CYS A 22 0.79 54.44 -9.77
N PHE A 23 0.94 54.97 -8.55
CA PHE A 23 0.72 54.22 -7.30
C PHE A 23 -0.53 54.64 -6.53
N LEU A 24 -1.43 55.47 -7.07
CA LEU A 24 -2.48 56.11 -6.25
C LEU A 24 -3.84 56.35 -6.94
N SER A 25 -4.29 55.52 -7.89
CA SER A 25 -5.63 55.72 -8.49
C SER A 25 -6.43 54.47 -8.85
N LEU A 26 -6.28 53.37 -8.11
CA LEU A 26 -7.19 52.21 -8.24
C LEU A 26 -7.78 51.77 -6.88
N LEU A 27 -8.17 52.75 -6.06
CA LEU A 27 -8.83 52.53 -4.78
C LEU A 27 -10.15 53.33 -4.73
N ALA A 28 -11.05 53.07 -5.68
CA ALA A 28 -12.44 53.51 -5.62
C ALA A 28 -13.24 52.81 -6.72
N LEU A 29 -13.80 51.64 -6.41
CA LEU A 29 -15.04 51.11 -7.01
C LEU A 29 -15.42 49.85 -6.20
N LEU A 30 -16.03 50.08 -5.04
CA LEU A 30 -16.87 49.11 -4.35
C LEU A 30 -18.24 49.09 -5.04
N PRO A 31 -18.72 47.95 -5.58
CA PRO A 31 -20.13 47.67 -5.64
C PRO A 31 -20.51 46.88 -4.38
N THR A 32 -21.24 47.52 -3.48
CA THR A 32 -21.95 46.86 -2.40
C THR A 32 -23.18 46.12 -2.94
N ALA A 33 -23.43 44.96 -2.34
CA ALA A 33 -24.66 44.17 -2.35
C ALA A 33 -24.98 43.33 -3.60
N LEU A 34 -24.64 42.04 -3.53
CA LEU A 34 -25.65 41.00 -3.37
C LEU A 34 -24.99 39.71 -2.83
N SER A 35 -25.58 39.21 -1.76
CA SER A 35 -25.18 38.05 -0.99
C SER A 35 -25.14 36.79 -1.83
N GLY A 36 -23.93 36.28 -2.02
CA GLY A 36 -23.66 34.88 -2.29
C GLY A 36 -22.20 34.65 -1.95
N CYS A 37 -21.91 33.87 -0.92
CA CYS A 37 -20.56 33.38 -0.67
C CYS A 37 -20.13 32.51 -1.86
N ARG A 38 -19.67 33.14 -2.94
CA ARG A 38 -18.94 32.48 -4.00
C ARG A 38 -17.60 32.10 -3.40
N THR A 39 -17.49 30.85 -2.95
CA THR A 39 -16.20 30.27 -2.58
C THR A 39 -15.27 30.41 -3.79
N ALA A 40 -13.98 30.69 -3.61
CA ALA A 40 -13.10 30.92 -4.76
C ALA A 40 -13.02 29.70 -5.73
N ALA A 41 -13.49 28.51 -5.32
CA ALA A 41 -13.77 27.36 -6.18
C ALA A 41 -14.80 27.67 -7.28
N SER A 42 -15.84 28.45 -6.98
CA SER A 42 -16.87 28.89 -7.93
C SER A 42 -16.37 29.92 -8.96
N MET A 43 -15.17 30.48 -8.75
CA MET A 43 -14.49 31.36 -9.71
C MET A 43 -13.42 30.64 -10.51
N GLY A 44 -13.34 29.30 -10.44
CA GLY A 44 -12.33 28.51 -11.15
C GLY A 44 -10.93 28.65 -10.56
N PHE A 45 -10.77 29.32 -9.42
CA PHE A 45 -9.52 29.30 -8.68
C PHE A 45 -9.43 27.98 -7.90
N PRO A 46 -8.29 27.29 -7.91
CA PRO A 46 -8.07 26.09 -7.13
C PRO A 46 -8.05 26.46 -5.64
N VAL A 47 -9.21 26.60 -5.02
CA VAL A 47 -9.30 26.71 -3.57
C VAL A 47 -9.10 25.32 -3.02
N ALA A 48 -8.03 25.18 -2.25
CA ALA A 48 -7.67 24.02 -1.43
C ALA A 48 -8.72 23.75 -0.32
N ALA A 49 -10.01 23.63 -0.65
CA ALA A 49 -11.07 23.29 0.30
C ALA A 49 -10.99 21.84 0.80
N GLY A 50 -9.94 21.10 0.42
CA GLY A 50 -9.65 19.75 0.90
C GLY A 50 -8.24 19.32 0.50
N SER A 51 -7.22 20.21 0.60
CA SER A 51 -5.88 19.86 0.14
C SER A 51 -5.30 18.71 0.96
N HIS A 52 -5.10 17.56 0.32
CA HIS A 52 -4.35 16.45 0.84
C HIS A 52 -2.85 16.83 0.92
N VAL A 53 -2.47 17.65 1.90
CA VAL A 53 -1.07 18.09 2.06
C VAL A 53 -0.36 17.19 3.05
N LEU A 54 0.92 16.91 2.79
CA LEU A 54 1.77 16.27 3.78
C LEU A 54 1.89 17.12 5.04
N LEU A 55 1.84 16.47 6.20
CA LEU A 55 2.18 17.12 7.46
C LEU A 55 3.62 17.66 7.42
N PRO A 56 3.91 18.82 8.06
CA PRO A 56 5.27 19.39 8.08
C PRO A 56 6.32 18.41 8.62
N TYR A 57 5.98 17.67 9.67
CA TYR A 57 6.84 16.62 10.22
C TYR A 57 7.16 15.51 9.21
N VAL A 58 6.17 15.05 8.44
CA VAL A 58 6.35 14.02 7.40
C VAL A 58 7.23 14.57 6.27
N THR A 59 7.04 15.84 5.90
CA THR A 59 7.89 16.51 4.91
C THR A 59 9.34 16.59 5.37
N ALA A 60 9.59 16.92 6.64
CA ALA A 60 10.93 16.95 7.21
C ALA A 60 11.55 15.54 7.33
N ALA A 61 10.75 14.54 7.75
CA ALA A 61 11.20 13.14 7.84
C ALA A 61 11.57 12.58 6.46
N ARG A 62 10.77 12.85 5.42
CA ARG A 62 11.08 12.50 4.03
C ARG A 62 12.45 13.04 3.61
N GLN A 63 12.77 14.27 4.03
CA GLN A 63 14.03 14.94 3.71
C GLN A 63 15.24 14.37 4.49
N SER A 64 15.03 13.79 5.66
CA SER A 64 16.12 13.24 6.48
C SER A 64 16.41 11.77 6.20
N VAL A 65 15.39 10.96 5.89
CA VAL A 65 15.49 9.49 5.77
C VAL A 65 16.30 9.05 4.54
N GLY A 66 16.24 9.79 3.43
CA GLY A 66 16.90 9.38 2.19
C GLY A 66 16.40 8.02 1.66
N HIS A 67 17.26 7.23 0.99
CA HIS A 67 16.95 5.88 0.50
C HIS A 67 17.44 4.82 1.49
N PRO A 68 16.56 4.16 2.25
CA PRO A 68 16.97 3.12 3.19
C PRO A 68 17.39 1.85 2.45
N LYS A 69 18.66 1.43 2.65
CA LYS A 69 19.31 0.33 1.90
C LYS A 69 18.85 -1.09 2.25
N ARG A 70 18.02 -1.27 3.26
CA ARG A 70 17.61 -2.58 3.78
C ARG A 70 16.12 -2.85 3.63
N ILE A 71 15.43 -2.05 2.82
CA ILE A 71 14.00 -2.24 2.58
C ILE A 71 13.85 -3.02 1.27
N PRO A 72 13.02 -4.07 1.25
CA PRO A 72 12.75 -4.83 0.03
C PRO A 72 12.21 -3.91 -1.07
N THR A 73 12.76 -4.07 -2.27
CA THR A 73 12.35 -3.34 -3.48
C THR A 73 11.98 -4.32 -4.58
N GLU A 74 11.50 -3.81 -5.71
CA GLU A 74 11.09 -4.60 -6.87
C GLU A 74 12.10 -5.68 -7.29
N LEU A 75 13.40 -5.37 -7.29
CA LEU A 75 14.48 -6.31 -7.68
C LEU A 75 15.02 -7.16 -6.51
N ALA A 76 14.57 -6.91 -5.28
CA ALA A 76 15.02 -7.60 -4.07
C ALA A 76 13.84 -7.89 -3.13
N LYS A 77 12.79 -8.51 -3.68
CA LYS A 77 11.59 -8.90 -2.93
C LYS A 77 11.93 -9.97 -1.89
N GLN A 78 11.26 -9.91 -0.75
CA GLN A 78 11.33 -10.90 0.32
C GLN A 78 9.99 -11.62 0.43
N ALA A 79 10.02 -12.91 0.78
CA ALA A 79 8.79 -13.64 1.05
C ALA A 79 8.10 -13.05 2.30
N LEU A 80 6.77 -12.88 2.22
CA LEU A 80 5.99 -12.51 3.39
C LEU A 80 6.01 -13.63 4.44
N PRO A 81 5.91 -13.29 5.73
CA PRO A 81 5.70 -14.31 6.76
C PRO A 81 4.41 -15.10 6.47
N PRO A 82 4.30 -16.35 6.93
CA PRO A 82 3.08 -17.14 6.77
C PRO A 82 1.85 -16.40 7.30
N HIS A 83 0.78 -16.36 6.49
CA HIS A 83 -0.48 -15.75 6.88
C HIS A 83 -1.07 -16.47 8.09
N ARG A 84 -1.51 -15.69 9.07
CA ARG A 84 -2.25 -16.19 10.23
C ARG A 84 -3.72 -16.00 9.95
N ILE A 85 -4.50 -17.05 10.17
CA ILE A 85 -5.92 -17.05 9.84
C ILE A 85 -6.67 -15.99 10.66
N GLU A 86 -7.48 -15.20 9.98
CA GLU A 86 -8.34 -14.17 10.58
C GLU A 86 -9.83 -14.49 10.36
N ALA A 87 -10.71 -13.78 11.07
CA ALA A 87 -12.14 -13.93 10.86
C ALA A 87 -12.53 -13.52 9.44
N GLY A 88 -13.38 -14.32 8.78
CA GLY A 88 -13.75 -14.14 7.38
C GLY A 88 -12.87 -14.88 6.38
N ASP A 89 -11.74 -15.45 6.79
CA ASP A 89 -10.96 -16.35 5.93
C ASP A 89 -11.76 -17.61 5.60
N VAL A 90 -11.50 -18.18 4.42
CA VAL A 90 -12.15 -19.41 3.96
C VAL A 90 -11.12 -20.51 3.81
N LEU A 91 -11.32 -21.58 4.57
CA LEU A 91 -10.47 -22.76 4.58
C LEU A 91 -11.18 -23.91 3.86
N VAL A 92 -10.42 -24.67 3.09
CA VAL A 92 -10.85 -25.96 2.54
C VAL A 92 -10.06 -27.04 3.24
N ILE A 93 -10.79 -27.96 3.88
CA ILE A 93 -10.22 -29.06 4.66
C ILE A 93 -10.70 -30.35 4.00
N GLU A 94 -9.77 -31.10 3.44
CA GLU A 94 -10.07 -32.29 2.66
C GLU A 94 -9.17 -33.45 3.09
N PRO A 95 -9.70 -34.67 3.22
CA PRO A 95 -8.88 -35.86 3.34
C PRO A 95 -8.04 -36.05 2.07
N ASN A 96 -6.79 -36.46 2.26
CA ASN A 96 -5.86 -36.79 1.17
C ASN A 96 -6.25 -38.11 0.48
N ASP A 97 -6.94 -39.01 1.19
CA ASP A 97 -7.46 -40.26 0.65
C ASP A 97 -8.94 -40.13 0.26
N PHE A 98 -9.25 -40.41 -1.01
CA PHE A 98 -10.62 -40.42 -1.54
C PHE A 98 -11.51 -41.47 -0.86
N ASN A 99 -10.91 -42.56 -0.39
CA ASN A 99 -11.61 -43.63 0.33
C ASN A 99 -11.78 -43.32 1.83
N SER A 100 -11.30 -42.16 2.29
CA SER A 100 -11.47 -41.75 3.68
C SER A 100 -12.96 -41.70 4.04
N PRO A 101 -13.37 -42.28 5.18
CA PRO A 101 -14.74 -42.19 5.67
C PRO A 101 -15.08 -40.77 6.16
N VAL A 102 -14.06 -39.93 6.37
CA VAL A 102 -14.20 -38.56 6.85
C VAL A 102 -14.82 -37.69 5.76
N ARG A 103 -15.90 -36.98 6.10
CA ARG A 103 -16.59 -36.05 5.21
C ARG A 103 -16.71 -34.70 5.91
N PHE A 104 -16.20 -33.66 5.28
CA PHE A 104 -16.36 -32.27 5.71
C PHE A 104 -17.30 -31.54 4.76
N GLN A 105 -17.90 -30.45 5.21
CA GLN A 105 -18.49 -29.48 4.30
C GLN A 105 -17.34 -28.76 3.56
N SER A 106 -17.58 -28.34 2.32
CA SER A 106 -16.54 -27.82 1.42
C SER A 106 -15.78 -26.63 2.00
N ASP A 107 -16.46 -25.48 2.05
CA ASP A 107 -15.85 -24.20 2.39
C ASP A 107 -16.15 -23.89 3.86
N GLN A 108 -15.09 -23.81 4.66
CA GLN A 108 -15.15 -23.48 6.09
C GLN A 108 -14.79 -22.01 6.26
N THR A 109 -15.81 -21.16 6.40
CA THR A 109 -15.59 -19.75 6.73
C THR A 109 -15.31 -19.60 8.22
N VAL A 110 -14.23 -18.90 8.53
CA VAL A 110 -13.86 -18.56 9.91
C VAL A 110 -14.83 -17.52 10.44
N GLN A 111 -15.51 -17.87 11.53
CA GLN A 111 -16.50 -17.01 12.18
C GLN A 111 -15.85 -15.81 12.89
N GLN A 112 -16.68 -14.86 13.33
CA GLN A 112 -16.22 -13.65 14.04
C GLN A 112 -15.51 -13.93 15.36
N ASP A 113 -15.83 -15.06 16.00
CA ASP A 113 -15.17 -15.54 17.22
C ASP A 113 -13.86 -16.29 16.93
N GLY A 114 -13.47 -16.42 15.66
CA GLY A 114 -12.27 -17.11 15.22
C GLY A 114 -12.40 -18.63 15.16
N THR A 115 -13.63 -19.16 15.18
CA THR A 115 -13.89 -20.59 15.10
C THR A 115 -14.39 -21.06 13.73
N ILE A 116 -14.22 -22.34 13.44
CA ILE A 116 -14.84 -23.06 12.32
C ILE A 116 -15.65 -24.24 12.84
N ASP A 117 -16.71 -24.62 12.14
CA ASP A 117 -17.55 -25.77 12.50
C ASP A 117 -17.32 -26.93 11.53
N LEU A 118 -16.75 -28.02 12.02
CA LEU A 118 -16.50 -29.22 11.23
C LEU A 118 -17.62 -30.26 11.37
N GLY A 119 -18.84 -29.84 11.74
CA GLY A 119 -20.01 -30.71 11.86
C GLY A 119 -19.82 -31.77 12.93
N ASP A 120 -19.75 -33.05 12.53
CA ASP A 120 -19.60 -34.21 13.43
C ASP A 120 -18.34 -34.17 14.32
N TYR A 121 -17.35 -33.36 13.92
CA TYR A 121 -16.09 -33.19 14.65
C TYR A 121 -16.11 -31.99 15.61
N GLY A 122 -17.17 -31.17 15.57
CA GLY A 122 -17.39 -30.01 16.43
C GLY A 122 -16.69 -28.74 15.97
N GLN A 123 -16.66 -27.75 16.86
CA GLN A 123 -16.07 -26.43 16.61
C GLN A 123 -14.58 -26.38 16.97
N PHE A 124 -13.81 -25.64 16.18
CA PHE A 124 -12.36 -25.47 16.33
C PHE A 124 -11.98 -24.01 16.31
N SER A 125 -11.21 -23.55 17.30
CA SER A 125 -10.58 -22.23 17.27
C SER A 125 -9.36 -22.28 16.34
N VAL A 126 -9.37 -21.43 15.31
CA VAL A 126 -8.33 -21.37 14.27
C VAL A 126 -7.72 -19.99 14.09
N ALA A 127 -8.36 -18.95 14.62
CA ALA A 127 -7.85 -17.58 14.51
C ALA A 127 -6.45 -17.45 15.12
N GLY A 128 -5.57 -16.77 14.41
CA GLY A 128 -4.17 -16.59 14.77
C GLY A 128 -3.27 -17.79 14.47
N MET A 129 -3.81 -18.94 14.07
CA MET A 129 -3.01 -20.11 13.68
C MET A 129 -2.62 -20.05 12.20
N THR A 130 -1.57 -20.77 11.85
CA THR A 130 -1.19 -21.04 10.46
C THR A 130 -1.93 -22.26 9.93
N THR A 131 -2.03 -22.42 8.62
CA THR A 131 -2.66 -23.60 8.00
C THR A 131 -2.01 -24.92 8.45
N MET A 132 -0.71 -24.92 8.69
CA MET A 132 0.04 -26.08 9.20
C MET A 132 -0.37 -26.46 10.63
N GLU A 133 -0.49 -25.47 11.52
CA GLU A 133 -0.95 -25.69 12.90
C GLU A 133 -2.40 -26.20 12.92
N ILE A 134 -3.26 -25.61 12.08
CA ILE A 134 -4.66 -26.04 11.93
C ILE A 134 -4.72 -27.50 11.43
N GLN A 135 -3.93 -27.84 10.41
CA GLN A 135 -3.89 -29.20 9.88
C GLN A 135 -3.54 -30.21 10.97
N GLN A 136 -2.49 -29.96 11.76
CA GLN A 136 -2.09 -30.84 12.85
C GLN A 136 -3.18 -31.00 13.91
N GLN A 137 -3.80 -29.89 14.32
CA GLN A 137 -4.82 -29.90 15.36
C GLN A 137 -6.10 -30.60 14.91
N VAL A 138 -6.55 -30.34 13.68
CA VAL A 138 -7.73 -30.99 13.10
C VAL A 138 -7.47 -32.48 12.88
N GLN A 139 -6.30 -32.84 12.34
CA GLN A 139 -5.94 -34.25 12.13
C GLN A 139 -5.96 -35.05 13.44
N HIS A 140 -5.37 -34.51 14.52
CA HIS A 140 -5.39 -35.16 15.83
C HIS A 140 -6.81 -35.37 16.37
N ARG A 141 -7.68 -34.36 16.23
CA ARG A 141 -9.07 -34.43 16.72
C ARG A 141 -9.95 -35.36 15.89
N VAL A 142 -9.78 -35.36 14.57
CA VAL A 142 -10.51 -36.25 13.66
C VAL A 142 -10.11 -37.71 13.93
N ALA A 143 -8.81 -37.98 14.06
CA ALA A 143 -8.31 -39.32 14.36
C ALA A 143 -8.89 -39.88 15.67
N SER A 144 -8.83 -39.11 16.77
CA SER A 144 -9.41 -39.54 18.05
C SER A 144 -10.91 -39.80 17.97
N ARG A 145 -11.67 -38.94 17.26
CA ARG A 145 -13.12 -39.08 17.10
C ARG A 145 -13.51 -40.30 16.26
N GLU A 146 -12.76 -40.59 15.20
CA GLU A 146 -13.02 -41.77 14.37
C GLU A 146 -12.68 -43.07 15.12
N ILE A 147 -11.64 -43.08 15.96
CA ILE A 147 -11.35 -44.22 16.85
C ILE A 147 -12.51 -44.45 17.83
N GLU A 148 -13.06 -43.40 18.45
CA GLU A 148 -14.25 -43.52 19.33
C GLU A 148 -15.47 -44.08 18.59
N LYS A 149 -15.77 -43.55 17.39
CA LYS A 149 -16.87 -44.04 16.55
C LYS A 149 -16.67 -45.50 16.14
N HIS A 150 -15.43 -45.89 15.83
CA HIS A 150 -15.10 -47.27 15.48
C HIS A 150 -15.30 -48.22 16.67
N ASN A 151 -14.77 -47.85 17.84
CA ASN A 151 -14.90 -48.66 19.07
C ASN A 151 -16.36 -48.83 19.49
N THR A 152 -17.17 -47.77 19.40
CA THR A 152 -18.61 -47.86 19.67
C THR A 152 -19.34 -48.74 18.66
N ARG A 153 -18.99 -48.68 17.37
CA ARG A 153 -19.55 -49.57 16.34
C ARG A 153 -19.22 -51.04 16.63
N ILE A 154 -17.98 -51.36 17.00
CA ILE A 154 -17.59 -52.74 17.37
C ILE A 154 -18.38 -53.21 18.59
N ALA A 155 -18.49 -52.37 19.63
CA ALA A 155 -19.23 -52.70 20.85
C ALA A 155 -20.73 -52.98 20.58
N LEU A 156 -21.31 -52.33 19.57
CA LEU A 156 -22.69 -52.58 19.13
C LEU A 156 -22.82 -53.83 18.23
N ALA A 157 -21.77 -54.15 17.46
CA ALA A 157 -21.76 -55.26 16.51
C ALA A 157 -21.48 -56.63 17.17
N SER A 158 -20.79 -56.67 18.31
CA SER A 158 -20.36 -57.90 19.02
C SER A 158 -21.50 -58.76 19.61
N HIS A 159 -22.77 -58.45 19.31
CA HIS A 159 -23.91 -59.34 19.51
C HIS A 159 -24.26 -60.23 18.30
N ARG A 160 -23.54 -60.11 17.18
CA ARG A 160 -23.60 -61.02 16.03
C ARG A 160 -22.17 -61.36 15.59
N ASP A 161 -21.93 -62.64 15.34
CA ASP A 161 -20.66 -63.30 15.00
C ASP A 161 -19.49 -62.39 14.60
N GLY A 162 -18.42 -62.48 15.40
CA GLY A 162 -17.25 -61.62 15.32
C GLY A 162 -16.31 -61.96 14.17
N ASP A 163 -16.06 -60.96 13.34
CA ASP A 163 -14.80 -60.83 12.60
C ASP A 163 -13.91 -59.81 13.33
N ASP A 164 -12.70 -60.26 13.68
CA ASP A 164 -11.69 -59.52 14.42
C ASP A 164 -10.95 -58.54 13.49
N ILE A 165 -11.51 -57.35 13.30
CA ILE A 165 -10.84 -56.27 12.59
C ILE A 165 -10.07 -55.45 13.62
N SER A 166 -8.78 -55.79 13.79
CA SER A 166 -7.84 -54.94 14.52
C SER A 166 -7.82 -53.55 13.86
N PRO A 167 -8.02 -52.46 14.61
CA PRO A 167 -7.99 -51.12 14.05
C PRO A 167 -6.53 -50.80 13.65
N GLU A 168 -6.23 -50.87 12.36
CA GLU A 168 -5.03 -50.21 11.87
C GLU A 168 -5.14 -48.72 12.18
N PRO A 169 -4.08 -48.06 12.67
CA PRO A 169 -4.08 -46.62 12.86
C PRO A 169 -4.24 -45.99 11.48
N ALA A 170 -5.48 -45.70 11.11
CA ALA A 170 -5.80 -45.02 9.88
C ALA A 170 -5.22 -43.62 9.98
N ASP A 171 -4.08 -43.40 9.31
CA ASP A 171 -3.60 -42.07 9.01
C ASP A 171 -4.60 -41.45 8.03
N PHE A 172 -5.61 -40.79 8.58
CA PHE A 172 -6.51 -39.94 7.83
C PHE A 172 -5.71 -38.68 7.46
N GLY A 173 -4.77 -38.80 6.52
CA GLY A 173 -3.99 -37.66 6.06
C GLY A 173 -4.96 -36.56 5.64
N LEU A 174 -4.88 -35.39 6.27
CA LEU A 174 -5.72 -34.23 5.95
C LEU A 174 -4.85 -33.16 5.29
N SER A 175 -5.43 -32.42 4.36
CA SER A 175 -4.86 -31.19 3.83
C SER A 175 -5.74 -30.00 4.18
N VAL A 176 -5.10 -28.91 4.60
CA VAL A 176 -5.77 -27.63 4.87
C VAL A 176 -5.23 -26.61 3.89
N ARG A 177 -6.12 -26.01 3.11
CA ARG A 177 -5.77 -24.99 2.13
C ARG A 177 -6.59 -23.73 2.36
N LEU A 178 -5.91 -22.60 2.40
CA LEU A 178 -6.54 -21.29 2.40
C LEU A 178 -7.03 -20.97 0.97
N VAL A 179 -8.30 -20.60 0.84
CA VAL A 179 -8.90 -20.18 -0.44
C VAL A 179 -8.51 -18.74 -0.75
N ASN A 180 -8.55 -17.87 0.26
CA ASN A 180 -8.20 -16.46 0.14
C ASN A 180 -6.68 -16.33 -0.01
N LYS A 181 -6.20 -15.83 -1.14
CA LYS A 181 -4.76 -15.64 -1.38
C LYS A 181 -4.24 -14.29 -0.85
N GLU A 182 -5.11 -13.51 -0.25
CA GLU A 182 -4.80 -12.18 0.25
C GLU A 182 -4.05 -12.30 1.57
N ALA A 183 -2.80 -11.85 1.58
CA ALA A 183 -1.95 -11.77 2.78
C ALA A 183 -2.27 -10.55 3.65
N GLY A 184 -3.18 -9.68 3.19
CA GLY A 184 -3.65 -8.51 3.93
C GLY A 184 -4.08 -7.38 2.99
N MET A 185 -4.25 -6.19 3.57
CA MET A 185 -4.67 -4.98 2.84
C MET A 185 -3.58 -3.91 2.85
N ILE A 186 -3.51 -3.13 1.78
CA ILE A 186 -2.78 -1.87 1.70
C ILE A 186 -3.76 -0.72 1.50
N TYR A 187 -3.32 0.51 1.74
CA TYR A 187 -4.17 1.69 1.62
C TYR A 187 -3.52 2.73 0.72
N VAL A 188 -4.22 3.14 -0.35
CA VAL A 188 -3.78 4.20 -1.25
C VAL A 188 -4.71 5.40 -1.06
N MET A 189 -4.16 6.53 -0.64
CA MET A 189 -4.92 7.71 -0.25
C MET A 189 -4.37 9.00 -0.84
N GLY A 190 -5.22 10.03 -0.88
CA GLY A 190 -4.89 11.36 -1.39
C GLY A 190 -5.25 11.52 -2.87
N GLU A 191 -4.42 12.23 -3.62
CA GLU A 191 -4.66 12.60 -5.01
C GLU A 191 -4.29 11.48 -5.99
N VAL A 192 -5.10 10.41 -5.97
CA VAL A 192 -5.12 9.32 -6.95
C VAL A 192 -6.51 9.23 -7.58
N ASN A 193 -6.65 8.50 -8.70
CA ASN A 193 -7.94 8.41 -9.40
C ASN A 193 -8.99 7.57 -8.65
N ALA A 194 -8.56 6.54 -7.92
CA ALA A 194 -9.39 5.71 -7.07
C ALA A 194 -8.71 5.52 -5.70
N PRO A 195 -8.93 6.42 -4.72
CA PRO A 195 -8.42 6.20 -3.37
C PRO A 195 -9.24 5.11 -2.67
N SER A 196 -8.57 4.05 -2.21
CA SER A 196 -9.22 2.91 -1.54
C SER A 196 -8.20 2.03 -0.78
N SER A 197 -8.73 1.02 -0.08
CA SER A 197 -7.96 -0.15 0.32
C SER A 197 -7.87 -1.16 -0.82
N TYR A 198 -6.71 -1.80 -0.97
CA TYR A 198 -6.46 -2.82 -1.99
C TYR A 198 -5.93 -4.09 -1.35
N PRO A 199 -6.38 -5.27 -1.81
CA PRO A 199 -5.85 -6.54 -1.33
C PRO A 199 -4.40 -6.72 -1.78
N LEU A 200 -3.61 -7.36 -0.93
CA LEU A 200 -2.19 -7.66 -1.14
C LEU A 200 -2.01 -9.17 -1.17
N VAL A 201 -1.43 -9.71 -2.25
CA VAL A 201 -1.10 -11.15 -2.35
C VAL A 201 0.33 -11.41 -1.85
N GLY A 202 1.21 -10.41 -1.95
CA GLY A 202 2.52 -10.38 -1.29
C GLY A 202 3.72 -10.09 -2.17
N SER A 203 3.49 -9.79 -3.46
CA SER A 203 4.56 -9.47 -4.42
C SER A 203 4.46 -8.07 -5.01
N GLU A 204 3.44 -7.32 -4.62
CA GLU A 204 3.11 -6.00 -5.12
C GLU A 204 4.11 -4.95 -4.60
N THR A 205 4.39 -3.96 -5.44
CA THR A 205 5.21 -2.81 -5.10
C THR A 205 4.38 -1.53 -5.02
N VAL A 206 5.02 -0.43 -4.60
CA VAL A 206 4.40 0.90 -4.59
C VAL A 206 3.81 1.26 -5.96
N LEU A 207 4.52 0.95 -7.05
CA LEU A 207 4.03 1.21 -8.40
C LEU A 207 2.75 0.42 -8.70
N ASP A 208 2.73 -0.88 -8.39
CA ASP A 208 1.56 -1.75 -8.62
C ASP A 208 0.32 -1.20 -7.92
N ALA A 209 0.48 -0.75 -6.67
CA ALA A 209 -0.62 -0.16 -5.90
C ALA A 209 -1.12 1.18 -6.47
N ILE A 210 -0.22 2.04 -6.96
CA ILE A 210 -0.62 3.29 -7.62
C ILE A 210 -1.38 2.99 -8.92
N ILE A 211 -0.96 1.96 -9.67
CA ILE A 211 -1.66 1.51 -10.88
C ILE A 211 -3.05 0.94 -10.53
N ALA A 212 -3.15 0.12 -9.49
CA ALA A 212 -4.42 -0.40 -8.99
C ALA A 212 -5.37 0.72 -8.53
N ALA A 213 -4.82 1.82 -8.02
CA ALA A 213 -5.55 3.05 -7.71
C ALA A 213 -5.91 3.92 -8.93
N GLY A 214 -5.75 3.39 -10.15
CA GLY A 214 -6.05 4.09 -11.39
C GLY A 214 -5.01 5.15 -11.78
N GLY A 215 -3.84 5.15 -11.14
CA GLY A 215 -2.81 6.17 -11.35
C GLY A 215 -2.98 7.41 -10.47
N LEU A 216 -2.04 8.34 -10.60
CA LEU A 216 -2.12 9.64 -9.93
C LEU A 216 -3.17 10.54 -10.59
N SER A 217 -3.80 11.43 -9.81
CA SER A 217 -4.72 12.43 -10.36
C SER A 217 -3.96 13.62 -10.99
N ASP A 218 -4.62 14.43 -11.81
CA ASP A 218 -4.03 15.65 -12.38
C ASP A 218 -3.64 16.70 -11.33
N ARG A 219 -4.23 16.62 -10.13
CA ARG A 219 -3.94 17.53 -9.02
C ARG A 219 -2.87 16.97 -8.07
N SER A 220 -2.27 15.83 -8.41
CA SER A 220 -1.30 15.14 -7.56
C SER A 220 0.10 15.76 -7.60
N ASN A 221 0.77 15.77 -6.45
CA ASN A 221 2.18 16.13 -6.35
C ASN A 221 3.04 14.85 -6.36
N ALA A 222 3.36 14.38 -7.57
CA ALA A 222 4.19 13.20 -7.80
C ALA A 222 5.59 13.26 -7.15
N HIS A 223 6.10 14.44 -6.81
CA HIS A 223 7.40 14.63 -6.16
C HIS A 223 7.39 14.42 -4.64
N LYS A 224 6.19 14.22 -4.07
CA LYS A 224 6.00 14.14 -2.62
C LYS A 224 5.28 12.86 -2.18
N VAL A 225 5.12 11.88 -3.05
CA VAL A 225 4.49 10.58 -2.70
C VAL A 225 5.28 9.88 -1.60
N VAL A 226 4.62 9.48 -0.52
CA VAL A 226 5.25 8.76 0.60
C VAL A 226 4.57 7.42 0.83
N LEU A 227 5.38 6.43 1.21
CA LEU A 227 4.91 5.19 1.79
C LEU A 227 5.15 5.26 3.31
N THR A 228 4.12 5.00 4.10
CA THR A 228 4.23 4.89 5.56
C THR A 228 3.90 3.48 5.98
N ARG A 229 4.75 2.90 6.83
CA ARG A 229 4.59 1.54 7.33
C ARG A 229 4.25 1.57 8.81
N PRO A 230 3.12 0.97 9.23
CA PRO A 230 2.78 0.87 10.65
C PRO A 230 3.87 0.12 11.41
N GLN A 231 4.08 0.50 12.65
CA GLN A 231 5.07 -0.10 13.54
C GLN A 231 4.42 -0.35 14.90
N LEU A 232 4.93 -1.35 15.62
CA LEU A 232 4.54 -1.60 17.01
C LEU A 232 4.89 -0.39 17.90
N ASP A 233 4.19 -0.27 19.02
CA ASP A 233 4.43 0.83 19.96
C ASP A 233 5.90 0.86 20.43
N GLY A 234 6.45 2.07 20.48
CA GLY A 234 7.85 2.31 20.86
C GLY A 234 8.87 2.17 19.72
N GLN A 235 8.49 1.64 18.55
CA GLN A 235 9.37 1.59 17.38
C GLN A 235 9.34 2.93 16.60
N PRO A 236 10.45 3.33 15.96
CA PRO A 236 10.50 4.56 15.18
C PRO A 236 9.56 4.48 13.97
N ARG A 237 8.86 5.58 13.68
CA ARG A 237 7.98 5.68 12.51
C ARG A 237 8.77 5.46 11.22
N VAL A 238 8.24 4.62 10.33
CA VAL A 238 8.84 4.36 9.01
C VAL A 238 8.11 5.18 7.96
N ILE A 239 8.80 6.19 7.42
CA ILE A 239 8.32 7.08 6.35
C ILE A 239 9.30 6.99 5.20
N LEU A 240 8.85 6.49 4.06
CA LEU A 240 9.68 6.17 2.90
C LEU A 240 9.35 7.11 1.75
N PRO A 241 10.33 7.88 1.24
CA PRO A 241 10.11 8.68 0.03
C PRO A 241 9.94 7.76 -1.18
N VAL A 242 8.91 8.04 -1.98
CA VAL A 242 8.71 7.43 -3.29
C VAL A 242 9.08 8.47 -4.35
N CYS A 243 9.97 8.11 -5.28
CA CYS A 243 10.41 8.97 -6.37
C CYS A 243 9.75 8.51 -7.68
N TYR A 244 8.44 8.75 -7.77
CA TYR A 244 7.55 8.21 -8.80
C TYR A 244 8.06 8.34 -10.25
N HIS A 245 8.49 9.54 -10.66
CA HIS A 245 9.01 9.75 -12.02
C HIS A 245 10.26 8.92 -12.33
N GLN A 246 11.09 8.60 -11.34
CA GLN A 246 12.32 7.84 -11.59
C GLN A 246 12.04 6.36 -11.76
N ILE A 247 11.09 5.85 -10.99
CA ILE A 247 10.53 4.51 -11.18
C ILE A 247 10.00 4.38 -12.62
N LEU A 248 9.19 5.35 -13.07
CA LEU A 248 8.54 5.27 -14.40
C LEU A 248 9.42 5.62 -15.59
N GLN A 249 10.18 6.72 -15.52
CA GLN A 249 10.88 7.27 -16.69
C GLN A 249 12.33 6.82 -16.78
N LEU A 250 12.95 6.47 -15.65
CA LEU A 250 14.37 6.06 -15.58
C LEU A 250 14.54 4.58 -15.26
N GLY A 251 13.48 3.87 -14.88
CA GLY A 251 13.56 2.49 -14.39
C GLY A 251 14.32 2.36 -13.07
N ASP A 252 14.44 3.44 -12.29
CA ASP A 252 15.11 3.40 -10.99
C ASP A 252 14.16 2.83 -9.92
N VAL A 253 14.35 1.55 -9.63
CA VAL A 253 13.55 0.79 -8.67
C VAL A 253 13.94 1.03 -7.20
N SER A 254 14.90 1.91 -6.92
CA SER A 254 15.42 2.12 -5.55
C SER A 254 14.36 2.61 -4.56
N THR A 255 13.28 3.22 -5.05
CA THR A 255 12.11 3.63 -4.25
C THR A 255 10.84 2.87 -4.59
N ASN A 256 10.92 1.86 -5.46
CA ASN A 256 9.80 0.98 -5.76
C ASN A 256 9.78 -0.16 -4.72
N TYR A 257 9.42 0.19 -3.49
CA TYR A 257 9.42 -0.75 -2.36
C TYR A 257 8.38 -1.84 -2.54
N GLN A 258 8.69 -3.05 -2.09
CA GLN A 258 7.70 -4.10 -1.90
C GLN A 258 6.78 -3.71 -0.73
N LEU A 259 5.49 -3.88 -0.94
CA LEU A 259 4.47 -3.56 0.04
C LEU A 259 4.30 -4.69 1.05
N LEU A 260 4.01 -4.30 2.28
CA LEU A 260 3.67 -5.18 3.38
C LEU A 260 2.22 -4.93 3.84
N PRO A 261 1.57 -5.92 4.49
CA PRO A 261 0.25 -5.73 5.06
C PRO A 261 0.19 -4.48 5.97
N GLY A 262 -0.84 -3.65 5.77
CA GLY A 262 -1.06 -2.42 6.52
C GLY A 262 -0.31 -1.19 6.00
N ASP A 263 0.51 -1.32 4.96
CA ASP A 263 1.22 -0.20 4.34
C ASP A 263 0.24 0.85 3.79
N ARG A 264 0.64 2.13 3.89
CA ARG A 264 -0.18 3.26 3.45
C ARG A 264 0.61 4.14 2.49
N ILE A 265 0.14 4.23 1.26
CA ILE A 265 0.68 5.12 0.24
C ILE A 265 -0.15 6.39 0.25
N TYR A 266 0.51 7.52 0.49
CA TYR A 266 -0.14 8.82 0.52
C TYR A 266 0.40 9.70 -0.61
N VAL A 267 -0.51 10.14 -1.47
CA VAL A 267 -0.24 11.02 -2.61
C VAL A 267 -0.77 12.42 -2.27
N PRO A 268 0.09 13.40 -2.01
CA PRO A 268 -0.37 14.73 -1.68
C PRO A 268 -0.85 15.50 -2.92
N SER A 269 -1.65 16.54 -2.71
CA SER A 269 -2.07 17.49 -3.74
C SER A 269 -1.00 18.53 -4.03
N LEU A 270 -0.94 19.00 -5.27
CA LEU A 270 -0.21 20.21 -5.66
C LEU A 270 -0.83 21.42 -4.97
N THR A 271 0.01 22.17 -4.26
CA THR A 271 -0.39 23.51 -3.79
C THR A 271 -0.19 24.52 -4.91
N ILE A 272 -0.94 25.63 -4.89
CA ILE A 272 -0.82 26.72 -5.88
C ILE A 272 0.64 27.17 -6.02
N TRP A 273 1.33 27.34 -4.91
CA TRP A 273 2.73 27.77 -4.91
C TRP A 273 3.69 26.72 -5.50
N GLU A 274 3.37 25.43 -5.40
CA GLU A 274 4.16 24.37 -6.02
C GLU A 274 3.92 24.29 -7.52
N ASP A 275 2.67 24.45 -7.95
CA ASP A 275 2.28 24.50 -9.36
C ASP A 275 2.92 25.70 -10.08
N VAL A 276 2.88 26.88 -9.46
CA VAL A 276 3.58 28.07 -9.96
C VAL A 276 5.10 27.86 -10.00
N LYS A 277 5.68 27.23 -8.98
CA LYS A 277 7.12 26.94 -8.98
C LYS A 277 7.51 25.96 -10.08
N GLN A 278 6.72 24.91 -10.30
CA GLN A 278 6.97 23.91 -11.33
C GLN A 278 6.83 24.50 -12.74
N SER A 279 5.82 25.34 -12.98
CA SER A 279 5.61 26.01 -14.28
C SER A 279 6.68 27.06 -14.60
N VAL A 280 7.18 27.78 -13.59
CA VAL A 280 8.23 28.79 -13.77
C VAL A 280 9.63 28.17 -13.79
N SER A 281 9.87 27.07 -13.07
CA SER A 281 11.13 26.35 -13.15
C SER A 281 11.20 25.54 -14.45
N LEU A 282 11.67 26.17 -15.53
CA LEU A 282 12.11 25.49 -16.74
C LEU A 282 13.20 24.46 -16.40
N GLY A 283 12.80 23.23 -16.08
CA GLY A 283 13.70 22.08 -15.97
C GLY A 283 14.31 21.80 -14.59
N SER A 284 13.54 21.84 -13.49
CA SER A 284 14.00 21.13 -12.29
C SER A 284 13.86 19.62 -12.53
N ASN A 285 14.88 18.99 -13.14
CA ASN A 285 14.99 17.54 -13.39
C ASN A 285 15.04 16.68 -12.10
N GLN A 286 14.73 17.24 -10.93
CA GLN A 286 14.83 16.58 -9.64
C GLN A 286 13.45 16.45 -9.02
N SER A 287 12.72 15.44 -9.50
CA SER A 287 11.47 14.97 -8.90
C SER A 287 11.62 14.48 -7.45
N CYS A 288 12.87 14.27 -7.01
CA CYS A 288 13.22 13.95 -5.64
C CYS A 288 14.53 14.67 -5.25
N PRO A 289 14.57 15.42 -4.14
CA PRO A 289 15.77 16.13 -3.68
C PRO A 289 16.93 15.19 -3.33
N HIS A 290 16.67 13.89 -3.16
CA HIS A 290 17.67 12.90 -2.76
C HIS A 290 18.39 12.24 -3.93
N CYS A 291 17.85 12.27 -5.15
CA CYS A 291 18.28 11.35 -6.21
C CYS A 291 19.65 11.67 -6.80
N ARG A 292 20.04 12.94 -6.82
CA ARG A 292 21.38 13.34 -7.30
C ARG A 292 22.51 12.87 -6.38
N LYS A 293 22.24 12.59 -5.09
CA LYS A 293 23.23 12.05 -4.15
C LYS A 293 23.53 10.56 -4.38
N TYR A 294 22.70 9.85 -5.13
CA TYR A 294 22.81 8.40 -5.34
C TYR A 294 23.14 8.01 -6.79
N ALA A 295 22.77 8.82 -7.78
CA ALA A 295 23.19 8.63 -9.18
C ALA A 295 24.72 8.71 -9.41
N GLY A 296 25.48 9.19 -8.42
CA GLY A 296 26.94 9.38 -8.49
C GLY A 296 27.80 8.26 -7.86
N ARG A 297 27.21 7.15 -7.40
CA ARG A 297 27.98 6.00 -6.92
C ARG A 297 27.83 4.84 -7.90
N LYS A 298 28.60 4.90 -8.98
CA LYS A 298 28.96 3.71 -9.76
C LYS A 298 30.04 2.93 -9.01
#